data_AF-A0A2A3VKJ2-F1
#
_entry.id   AF-A0A2A3VKJ2-F1
#
_cell.length_a   1.000
_cell.length_b   1.000
_cell.length_c   1.000
_cell.angle_alpha   90.00
_cell.angle_beta   90.00
_cell.angle_gamma   90.00
#
_symmetry.space_group_name_H-M   'P 1'
#
loop_
_entity.id
_entity.type
_entity.pdbx_description
1 polymer ?
#
loop_
_entity_poly.entity_id
_entity_poly.type
_entity_poly.pdbx_seq_one_letter_code
_entity_poly.pdbx_strand_id
1 'polypeptide(L)'
;MAVDRLDVAYIAIGAKQVLDKSLTPYSDMPFKGERGYIQACIDQVDLLGRTWQECSEMFPGLWCYEVAEPFGQAFGRHLLAGGSVDLAPAILDRIVATAMKVSPA
;
A
#
# COMPACT_ATOMS: atom_id res chain seq x y z
N MET A 1 -5.71 6.28 -16.92
CA MET A 1 -6.67 5.28 -16.41
C MET A 1 -7.25 5.82 -15.12
N ALA A 2 -8.53 5.54 -14.82
CA ALA A 2 -9.13 6.02 -13.59
C ALA A 2 -8.59 5.19 -12.41
N VAL A 3 -8.03 5.87 -11.42
CA VAL A 3 -7.66 5.30 -10.12
C VAL A 3 -8.85 4.52 -9.55
N ASP A 4 -8.65 3.25 -9.20
CA ASP A 4 -9.70 2.48 -8.52
C ASP A 4 -9.88 3.02 -7.10
N ARG A 5 -11.10 3.44 -6.78
CA ARG A 5 -11.44 3.98 -5.46
C ARG A 5 -11.32 2.92 -4.37
N LEU A 6 -11.47 1.64 -4.71
CA LEU A 6 -11.26 0.55 -3.77
C LEU A 6 -9.78 0.45 -3.40
N ASP A 7 -8.87 0.51 -4.37
CA ASP A 7 -7.43 0.47 -4.07
C ASP A 7 -7.01 1.63 -3.16
N VAL A 8 -7.51 2.84 -3.43
CA VAL A 8 -7.29 4.00 -2.54
C VAL A 8 -7.78 3.70 -1.12
N ALA A 9 -8.99 3.17 -0.98
CA ALA A 9 -9.57 2.87 0.32
C ALA A 9 -8.76 1.81 1.08
N TYR A 10 -8.36 0.73 0.41
CA TYR A 10 -7.62 -0.36 1.04
C TYR A 10 -6.17 0.02 1.38
N ILE A 11 -5.49 0.81 0.54
CA ILE A 11 -4.20 1.43 0.90
C ILE A 11 -4.35 2.25 2.18
N ALA A 12 -5.37 3.12 2.23
CA ALA A 12 -5.61 3.99 3.38
C ALA A 12 -5.90 3.20 4.66
N ILE A 13 -6.73 2.15 4.57
CA ILE A 13 -7.04 1.24 5.67
C ILE A 13 -5.74 0.59 6.19
N GLY A 14 -4.95 -0.01 5.31
CA GLY A 14 -3.70 -0.67 5.69
C GLY A 14 -2.70 0.29 6.34
N ALA A 15 -2.53 1.48 5.76
CA ALA A 15 -1.64 2.51 6.29
C ALA A 15 -2.09 3.01 7.67
N LYS A 16 -3.41 3.18 7.86
CA LYS A 16 -4.02 3.61 9.13
C LYS A 16 -3.87 2.55 10.22
N GLN A 17 -4.08 1.27 9.91
CA GLN A 17 -3.85 0.18 10.86
C GLN A 17 -2.42 0.15 11.39
N VAL A 18 -1.43 0.51 10.57
CA VAL A 18 -0.02 0.59 10.99
C VAL A 18 0.23 1.82 11.83
N LEU A 19 -0.38 2.96 11.47
CA LEU A 19 -0.30 4.19 12.25
C LEU A 19 -0.90 4.01 13.65
N ASP A 20 -2.07 3.38 13.76
CA ASP A 20 -2.74 3.16 15.04
C ASP A 20 -1.95 2.22 15.97
N LYS A 21 -1.12 1.34 15.39
CA LYS A 21 -0.20 0.46 16.13
C LYS A 21 1.15 1.12 16.42
N SER A 22 1.48 2.23 15.77
CA SER A 22 2.72 2.93 16.03
C SER A 22 2.58 3.76 17.29
N LEU A 23 3.60 3.72 18.14
CA LEU A 23 3.69 4.59 19.31
C LEU A 23 4.31 5.96 18.94
N THR A 24 4.33 6.29 17.64
CA THR A 24 4.98 7.51 17.13
C THR A 24 4.21 8.73 17.61
N PRO A 25 4.83 9.62 18.41
CA PRO A 25 4.19 10.86 18.81
C PRO A 25 3.83 11.69 17.58
N TYR A 26 2.72 12.43 17.64
CA TYR A 26 2.29 13.29 16.52
C TYR A 26 3.36 14.32 16.11
N SER A 27 4.19 14.78 17.06
CA SER A 27 5.31 15.69 16.82
C SER A 27 6.39 15.11 15.91
N ASP A 28 6.56 13.78 15.94
CA ASP A 28 7.63 13.06 15.25
C ASP A 28 7.09 12.37 14.00
N MET A 29 5.81 12.60 13.69
CA MET A 29 5.13 11.95 12.59
C MET A 29 5.59 12.57 11.25
N PRO A 30 6.05 11.74 10.30
CA PRO A 30 6.53 12.23 9.02
C PRO A 30 5.37 12.84 8.20
N PHE A 31 5.71 13.58 7.14
CA PHE A 31 4.74 14.15 6.19
C PHE A 31 3.71 15.15 6.77
N LYS A 32 4.04 15.86 7.86
CA LYS A 32 3.15 16.83 8.52
C LYS A 32 1.91 16.18 9.14
N GLY A 33 2.10 15.01 9.75
CA GLY A 33 1.06 14.31 10.51
C GLY A 33 0.24 13.32 9.68
N GLU A 34 -0.81 12.78 10.31
CA GLU A 34 -1.56 11.61 9.83
C GLU A 34 -2.05 11.76 8.39
N ARG A 35 -2.66 12.92 8.06
CA ARG A 35 -3.21 13.13 6.72
C ARG A 35 -2.13 13.07 5.64
N GLY A 36 -0.98 13.69 5.87
CA GLY A 36 0.09 13.71 4.87
C GLY A 36 0.76 12.34 4.73
N TYR A 37 0.87 11.59 5.82
CA TYR A 37 1.33 10.21 5.81
C TYR A 37 0.39 9.30 5.00
N ILE A 38 -0.92 9.35 5.26
CA ILE A 38 -1.91 8.57 4.51
C ILE A 38 -1.93 8.99 3.04
N GLN A 39 -1.84 10.30 2.75
CA GLN A 39 -1.77 10.79 1.38
C GLN A 39 -0.53 10.26 0.65
N ALA A 40 0.65 10.27 1.30
CA ALA A 40 1.87 9.74 0.71
C ALA A 40 1.75 8.26 0.30
N CYS A 41 1.01 7.46 1.08
CA CYS A 41 0.67 6.09 0.71
C CYS A 41 -0.29 6.03 -0.49
N ILE A 42 -1.37 6.83 -0.47
CA ILE A 42 -2.38 6.88 -1.55
C ILE A 42 -1.78 7.37 -2.87
N ASP A 43 -0.81 8.28 -2.84
CA ASP A 43 -0.16 8.82 -4.04
C ASP A 43 0.54 7.73 -4.87
N GLN A 44 0.74 6.53 -4.31
CA GLN A 44 1.26 5.36 -5.03
C GLN A 44 0.18 4.54 -5.76
N VAL A 45 -1.09 4.95 -5.75
CA VAL A 45 -2.18 4.14 -6.35
C VAL A 45 -2.03 3.91 -7.86
N ASP A 46 -1.41 4.84 -8.58
CA ASP A 46 -1.13 4.66 -10.01
C ASP A 46 -0.15 3.51 -10.26
N LEU A 47 0.77 3.25 -9.33
CA LEU A 47 1.68 2.11 -9.38
C LEU A 47 0.87 0.80 -9.26
N LEU A 48 -0.06 0.72 -8.30
CA LEU A 48 -0.93 -0.45 -8.14
C LEU A 48 -1.79 -0.67 -9.38
N GLY A 49 -2.35 0.39 -9.96
CA GLY A 49 -3.16 0.29 -11.17
C GLY A 49 -2.40 -0.27 -12.37
N ARG A 50 -1.09 0.05 -12.51
CA ARG A 50 -0.23 -0.52 -13.55
C ARG A 50 0.08 -1.99 -13.30
N THR A 51 0.49 -2.33 -12.07
CA THR A 51 0.81 -3.72 -11.70
C THR A 51 -0.42 -4.62 -11.78
N TRP A 52 -1.60 -4.11 -11.43
CA TRP A 52 -2.87 -4.81 -11.64
C TRP A 52 -3.08 -5.15 -13.11
N GLN A 53 -2.88 -4.19 -14.02
CA GLN A 53 -3.07 -4.41 -15.45
C GLN A 53 -2.14 -5.50 -16.00
N GLU A 54 -0.91 -5.55 -15.50
CA GLU A 54 0.09 -6.57 -15.88
C GLU A 54 -0.26 -7.97 -15.35
N CYS A 55 -1.05 -8.08 -14.28
CA CYS A 55 -1.37 -9.33 -13.60
C CYS A 55 -2.87 -9.66 -13.53
N SER A 56 -3.73 -8.93 -14.25
CA SER A 56 -5.18 -8.94 -14.07
C SER A 56 -5.86 -10.30 -14.28
N GLU A 57 -5.26 -11.20 -15.08
CA GLU A 57 -5.76 -12.56 -15.29
C GLU A 57 -5.49 -13.49 -14.09
N MET A 58 -4.62 -13.09 -13.16
CA MET A 58 -4.14 -13.96 -12.07
C MET A 58 -4.83 -13.75 -10.73
N PHE A 59 -5.63 -12.69 -10.59
CA PHE A 59 -6.21 -12.29 -9.31
C PHE A 59 -7.72 -12.09 -9.48
N PRO A 60 -8.55 -13.14 -9.34
CA PRO A 60 -9.99 -13.05 -9.58
C PRO A 60 -10.72 -12.35 -8.42
N GLY A 61 -10.58 -11.03 -8.33
CA GLY A 61 -11.39 -10.16 -7.47
C GLY A 61 -10.89 -9.95 -6.03
N LEU A 62 -9.70 -10.44 -5.69
CA LEU A 62 -9.13 -10.33 -4.32
C LEU A 62 -8.02 -9.28 -4.19
N TRP A 63 -7.68 -8.56 -5.26
CA TRP A 63 -6.59 -7.60 -5.33
C TRP A 63 -6.52 -6.61 -4.17
N CYS A 64 -7.66 -6.03 -3.79
CA CYS A 64 -7.68 -5.03 -2.74
C CYS A 64 -7.24 -5.59 -1.38
N TYR A 65 -7.56 -6.86 -1.09
CA TYR A 65 -7.21 -7.54 0.16
C TYR A 65 -5.84 -8.22 0.09
N GLU A 66 -5.47 -8.76 -1.06
CA GLU A 66 -4.21 -9.51 -1.24
C GLU A 66 -3.03 -8.59 -1.54
N VAL A 67 -3.28 -7.40 -2.08
CA VAL A 67 -2.24 -6.49 -2.57
C VAL A 67 -2.42 -5.07 -2.03
N ALA A 68 -3.56 -4.41 -2.24
CA ALA A 68 -3.68 -2.98 -1.92
C ALA A 68 -3.57 -2.68 -0.41
N GLU A 69 -4.28 -3.41 0.44
CA GLU A 69 -4.19 -3.27 1.90
C GLU A 69 -2.82 -3.71 2.45
N PRO A 70 -2.29 -4.90 2.10
CA PRO A 70 -0.93 -5.29 2.49
C PRO A 70 0.14 -4.28 2.04
N PHE A 71 -0.05 -3.66 0.87
CA PHE A 71 0.82 -2.58 0.40
C PHE A 71 0.72 -1.36 1.29
N GLY A 72 -0.50 -0.89 1.60
CA GLY A 72 -0.72 0.21 2.54
C GLY A 72 -0.05 -0.04 3.90
N GLN A 73 -0.11 -1.26 4.42
CA GLN A 73 0.57 -1.64 5.65
C GLN A 73 2.10 -1.62 5.52
N ALA A 74 2.65 -2.31 4.52
CA ALA A 74 4.08 -2.48 4.36
C ALA A 74 4.78 -1.14 4.02
N PHE A 75 4.20 -0.38 3.08
CA PHE A 75 4.70 0.92 2.69
C PHE A 75 4.52 1.95 3.80
N GLY A 76 3.38 1.94 4.48
CA GLY A 76 3.15 2.77 5.66
C GLY A 76 4.19 2.55 6.76
N ARG A 77 4.51 1.29 7.08
CA ARG A 77 5.56 0.95 8.05
C ARG A 77 6.93 1.47 7.59
N HIS A 78 7.25 1.34 6.32
CA HIS A 78 8.50 1.84 5.73
C HIS A 78 8.62 3.36 5.86
N LEU A 79 7.54 4.10 5.55
CA LEU A 79 7.51 5.55 5.69
C LEU A 79 7.64 6.01 7.14
N LEU A 80 6.99 5.34 8.09
CA LEU A 80 7.13 5.64 9.53
C LEU A 80 8.55 5.38 10.05
N ALA A 81 9.30 4.49 9.41
CA ALA A 81 10.71 4.24 9.73
C ALA A 81 11.68 5.26 9.08
N GLY A 82 11.15 6.31 8.42
CA GLY A 82 11.97 7.30 7.72
C GLY A 82 12.41 6.87 6.31
N GLY A 83 11.77 5.85 5.75
CA GLY A 83 12.07 5.33 4.42
C GLY A 83 11.67 6.25 3.26
N SER A 84 12.37 6.14 2.12
CA SER A 84 12.04 6.88 0.89
C SER A 84 10.84 6.28 0.14
N VAL A 85 10.08 7.15 -0.54
CA VAL A 85 8.99 6.77 -1.45
C VAL A 85 9.48 5.92 -2.63
N ASP A 86 10.76 6.03 -3.00
CA ASP A 86 11.35 5.32 -4.15
C ASP A 86 11.33 3.78 -3.99
N LEU A 87 11.12 3.27 -2.76
CA LEU A 87 10.98 1.83 -2.52
C LEU A 87 9.56 1.29 -2.70
N ALA A 88 8.57 2.14 -3.02
CA ALA A 88 7.20 1.68 -3.27
C ALA A 88 7.12 0.55 -4.32
N PRO A 89 7.80 0.61 -5.49
CA PRO A 89 7.80 -0.48 -6.47
C PRO A 89 8.33 -1.79 -5.89
N ALA A 90 9.49 -1.76 -5.23
CA ALA A 90 10.10 -2.95 -4.66
C ALA A 90 9.27 -3.58 -3.53
N ILE A 91 8.52 -2.78 -2.78
CA ILE A 91 7.58 -3.26 -1.76
C ILE A 91 6.39 -3.94 -2.41
N LEU A 92 5.80 -3.31 -3.44
CA LEU A 92 4.67 -3.86 -4.17
C LEU A 92 5.03 -5.20 -4.85
N ASP A 93 6.18 -5.27 -5.53
CA ASP A 93 6.64 -6.49 -6.21
C ASP A 93 6.73 -7.69 -5.26
N ARG A 94 7.23 -7.46 -4.04
CA ARG A 94 7.34 -8.52 -3.02
C ARG A 94 5.97 -9.00 -2.55
N ILE A 95 5.01 -8.10 -2.43
CA ILE A 95 3.64 -8.42 -2.01
C ILE A 95 2.95 -9.22 -3.11
N VAL A 96 3.02 -8.76 -4.36
CA VAL A 96 2.47 -9.48 -5.52
C VAL A 96 3.09 -10.87 -5.63
N ALA A 97 4.41 -10.98 -5.56
CA ALA A 97 5.11 -12.28 -5.60
C ALA A 97 4.71 -13.21 -4.44
N THR A 98 4.30 -12.66 -3.29
CA THR A 98 3.79 -13.44 -2.16
C THR A 98 2.36 -13.89 -2.40
N ALA A 99 1.49 -12.99 -2.84
CA ALA A 99 0.09 -13.29 -3.14
C ALA A 99 -0.04 -14.37 -4.24
N MET A 100 0.80 -14.29 -5.28
CA MET A 100 0.88 -15.30 -6.36
C MET A 100 1.29 -16.70 -5.87
N LYS A 101 2.01 -16.82 -4.74
CA LYS A 101 2.39 -18.13 -4.18
C LYS A 101 1.28 -18.74 -3.33
N VAL A 102 0.35 -17.94 -2.84
CA VAL A 102 -0.68 -18.36 -1.89
C VAL A 102 -2.01 -18.67 -2.61
N SER A 103 -2.28 -18.01 -3.73
CA SER A 103 -3.47 -18.31 -4.56
C SER A 103 -3.30 -19.65 -5.31
N PRO A 104 -4.14 -20.68 -5.05
CA PRO A 104 -4.16 -21.90 -5.87
C PRO A 104 -4.71 -21.58 -7.26
N ALA A 105 -4.06 -22.11 -8.29
CA ALA A 105 -4.49 -22.04 -9.70
C ALA A 105 -5.84 -22.74 -9.94
#